data_AF-A0A4U3L4S4-F1
#
_entry.id   AF-A0A4U3L4S4-F1
#
_cell.length_a   1.000
_cell.length_b   1.000
_cell.length_c   1.000
_cell.angle_alpha   90.00
_cell.angle_beta   90.00
_cell.angle_gamma   90.00
#
_symmetry.space_group_name_H-M   'P 1'
#
loop_
_entity.id
_entity.type
_entity.pdbx_description
1 polymer ?
#
loop_
_entity_poly.entity_id
_entity_poly.type
_entity_poly.pdbx_seq_one_letter_code
_entity_poly.pdbx_strand_id
1 'polypeptide(L)'
;MAEMDTSGGGGHKKGPGVKKSKKLSTRVDLTPMVDLGFLLITFFIFTTTLSQPTALKLNLPKDTDKPEEQTKTKASGALTIMLGKDRNVFYYEGELAPDGSNFKSSNFKEIRDVILSKKQRTNPDDFMVVIKPSDESTYKDFVDILDEMKINVVDRYALVDISEAENQLVRATEGEAPATTPAAGK
;
A
#
# COMPACT_ATOMS: atom_id res chain seq x y z
N MET A 1 23.89 22.39 -30.34
CA MET A 1 23.85 21.89 -31.73
C MET A 1 24.92 20.83 -31.85
N ALA A 2 24.52 19.60 -32.15
CA ALA A 2 25.43 18.49 -32.39
C ALA A 2 25.44 18.24 -33.91
N GLU A 3 26.48 18.70 -34.59
CA GLU A 3 26.63 18.53 -36.04
C GLU A 3 27.59 17.37 -36.33
N MET A 4 27.22 16.51 -37.28
CA MET A 4 28.11 15.48 -37.81
C MET A 4 28.43 15.82 -39.26
N ASP A 5 29.66 16.29 -39.52
CA ASP A 5 30.12 16.61 -40.86
C ASP A 5 30.50 15.31 -41.59
N THR A 6 29.68 14.90 -42.55
CA THR A 6 29.89 13.67 -43.34
C THR A 6 30.66 13.92 -44.64
N SER A 7 31.35 15.05 -44.78
CA SER A 7 32.14 15.36 -46.00
C SER A 7 33.49 14.62 -46.07
N GLY A 8 33.47 13.28 -45.97
CA GLY A 8 34.62 12.41 -46.16
C GLY A 8 34.83 11.97 -47.61
N GLY A 9 36.00 12.33 -48.19
CA GLY A 9 36.77 11.49 -49.11
C GLY A 9 36.31 11.37 -50.58
N GLY A 10 37.17 11.77 -51.53
CA GLY A 10 37.01 11.39 -52.94
C GLY A 10 37.77 12.25 -53.96
N GLY A 11 39.09 12.38 -53.81
CA GLY A 11 39.94 13.05 -54.79
C GLY A 11 40.28 12.16 -55.98
N HIS A 12 39.47 12.22 -57.05
CA HIS A 12 39.87 11.75 -58.38
C HIS A 12 39.62 12.84 -59.43
N LYS A 13 40.69 13.30 -60.08
CA LYS A 13 40.65 14.25 -61.20
C LYS A 13 39.94 13.61 -62.40
N LYS A 14 38.77 14.14 -62.79
CA LYS A 14 38.09 13.83 -64.06
C LYS A 14 38.24 15.01 -65.03
N GLY A 15 38.44 14.69 -66.31
CA GLY A 15 38.79 15.62 -67.39
C GLY A 15 37.74 16.69 -67.71
N PRO A 16 38.11 17.67 -68.56
CA PRO A 16 37.32 18.87 -68.81
C PRO A 16 36.03 18.51 -69.57
N GLY A 17 34.87 18.76 -68.95
CA GLY A 17 33.55 18.60 -69.60
C GLY A 17 32.42 18.05 -68.72
N VAL A 18 32.71 17.49 -67.54
CA VAL A 18 31.65 16.95 -66.65
C VAL A 18 31.18 18.02 -65.67
N LYS A 19 29.95 18.54 -65.86
CA LYS A 19 29.30 19.42 -64.88
C LYS A 19 29.10 18.64 -63.57
N LYS A 20 29.78 19.07 -62.49
CA LYS A 20 29.60 18.48 -61.15
C LYS A 20 28.15 18.67 -60.71
N SER A 21 27.44 17.56 -60.44
CA SER A 21 26.18 17.61 -59.70
C SER A 21 26.44 18.28 -58.35
N LYS A 22 25.66 19.31 -58.02
CA LYS A 22 25.73 20.05 -56.76
C LYS A 22 25.28 19.10 -55.66
N LYS A 23 26.21 18.44 -54.97
CA LYS A 23 25.90 17.66 -53.77
C LYS A 23 25.44 18.65 -52.70
N LEU A 24 24.13 18.73 -52.47
CA LEU A 24 23.57 19.39 -51.30
C LEU A 24 24.13 18.67 -50.07
N SER A 25 24.82 19.40 -49.20
CA SER A 25 25.33 18.86 -47.95
C SER A 25 24.13 18.44 -47.10
N THR A 26 23.92 17.13 -46.95
CA THR A 26 22.96 16.56 -46.02
C THR A 26 23.59 16.60 -44.64
N ARG A 27 23.70 17.80 -44.06
CA ARG A 27 23.94 17.95 -42.63
C ARG A 27 22.78 17.27 -41.91
N VAL A 28 23.08 16.22 -41.17
CA VAL A 28 22.07 15.49 -40.39
C VAL A 28 22.01 16.18 -39.03
N ASP A 29 20.90 16.87 -38.77
CA ASP A 29 20.65 17.45 -37.47
C ASP A 29 20.18 16.35 -36.50
N LEU A 30 20.98 16.10 -35.48
CA LEU A 30 20.66 15.12 -34.43
C LEU A 30 19.86 15.74 -33.27
N THR A 31 19.49 17.03 -33.37
CA THR A 31 18.66 17.72 -32.36
C THR A 31 17.38 16.95 -31.99
N PRO A 32 16.66 16.30 -32.93
CA PRO A 32 15.51 15.45 -32.58
C PRO A 32 15.89 14.21 -31.76
N MET A 33 17.11 13.66 -31.93
CA MET A 33 17.57 12.49 -31.19
C MET A 33 18.01 12.84 -29.76
N VAL A 34 18.55 14.04 -29.55
CA VAL A 34 18.94 14.53 -28.23
C VAL A 34 17.71 14.80 -27.36
N ASP A 35 16.66 15.39 -27.94
CA ASP A 35 15.41 15.66 -27.25
C ASP A 35 14.69 14.37 -26.80
N LEU A 36 14.75 13.31 -27.62
CA LEU A 36 14.21 12.00 -27.26
C LEU A 36 14.90 11.40 -26.02
N GLY A 37 16.22 11.58 -25.90
CA GLY A 37 16.99 11.15 -24.73
C GLY A 37 16.68 11.96 -23.48
N PHE A 38 16.55 13.29 -23.62
CA PHE A 38 16.18 14.17 -22.52
C PHE A 38 14.78 13.85 -21.99
N LEU A 39 13.81 13.64 -22.88
CA LEU A 39 12.44 13.22 -22.55
C LEU A 39 12.44 11.93 -21.73
N LEU A 40 13.23 10.93 -22.14
CA LEU A 40 13.35 9.65 -21.44
C LEU A 40 13.95 9.81 -20.05
N ILE A 41 15.01 10.61 -19.87
CA ILE A 41 15.60 10.84 -18.54
C ILE A 41 14.60 11.53 -17.62
N THR A 42 13.88 12.56 -18.09
CA THR A 42 12.84 13.21 -17.28
C THR A 42 11.67 12.29 -16.98
N PHE A 43 11.23 11.47 -17.94
CA PHE A 43 10.17 10.49 -17.75
C PHE A 43 10.59 9.41 -16.73
N PHE A 44 11.80 8.85 -16.84
CA PHE A 44 12.32 7.87 -15.88
C PHE A 44 12.51 8.45 -14.48
N ILE A 45 13.04 9.67 -14.35
CA ILE A 45 13.17 10.32 -13.03
C ILE A 45 11.78 10.60 -12.43
N PHE A 46 10.82 11.09 -13.22
CA PHE A 46 9.48 11.38 -12.71
C PHE A 46 8.70 10.10 -12.33
N THR A 47 8.73 9.08 -13.19
CA THR A 47 8.10 7.77 -12.92
C THR A 47 8.75 7.05 -11.74
N THR A 48 10.06 7.16 -11.54
CA THR A 48 10.73 6.59 -10.36
C THR A 48 10.35 7.30 -9.06
N THR A 49 10.10 8.62 -9.07
CA THR A 49 9.60 9.33 -7.87
C THR A 49 8.17 8.93 -7.50
N LEU A 50 7.31 8.64 -8.47
CA LEU A 50 5.95 8.14 -8.22
C LEU A 50 5.91 6.66 -7.81
N SER A 51 6.93 5.89 -8.17
CA SER A 51 7.06 4.47 -7.80
C SER A 51 7.72 4.26 -6.43
N GLN A 52 8.08 5.32 -5.71
CA GLN A 52 8.41 5.17 -4.29
C GLN A 52 7.13 4.80 -3.56
N PRO A 53 7.00 3.57 -3.03
CA PRO A 53 5.87 3.27 -2.16
C PRO A 53 5.94 4.28 -1.02
N THR A 54 4.88 5.05 -0.81
CA THR A 54 4.71 5.81 0.43
C THR A 54 4.77 4.76 1.53
N ALA A 55 5.95 4.58 2.12
CA ALA A 55 6.21 3.50 3.05
C ALA A 55 5.30 3.73 4.25
N LEU A 56 4.21 2.97 4.26
CA LEU A 56 3.28 2.94 5.36
C LEU A 56 4.07 2.34 6.53
N LYS A 57 4.41 3.19 7.51
CA LYS A 57 5.22 2.83 8.67
C LYS A 57 4.37 1.94 9.58
N LEU A 58 4.38 0.65 9.28
CA LEU A 58 3.87 -0.40 10.17
C LEU A 58 4.85 -0.50 11.35
N ASN A 59 4.55 0.22 12.42
CA ASN A 59 5.25 0.04 13.69
C ASN A 59 4.74 -1.23 14.35
N LEU A 60 5.23 -2.36 13.87
CA LEU A 60 5.08 -3.63 14.56
C LEU A 60 5.83 -3.53 15.90
N PRO A 61 5.23 -3.97 17.03
CA PRO A 61 5.90 -3.96 18.32
C PRO A 61 7.20 -4.77 18.22
N LYS A 62 8.28 -4.24 18.80
CA LYS A 62 9.51 -5.01 18.94
C LYS A 62 9.24 -6.17 19.90
N ASP A 63 9.52 -7.39 19.47
CA ASP A 63 9.64 -8.52 20.37
C ASP A 63 10.74 -8.21 21.38
N THR A 64 10.38 -8.23 22.67
CA THR A 64 11.32 -7.98 23.77
C THR A 64 11.24 -9.13 24.78
N ASP A 65 12.42 -9.53 25.28
CA ASP A 65 12.83 -10.83 25.82
C ASP A 65 12.15 -11.36 27.12
N LYS A 66 10.91 -10.99 27.46
CA LYS A 66 10.17 -11.56 28.61
C LYS A 66 8.69 -11.83 28.28
N PRO A 67 8.31 -13.08 27.93
CA PRO A 67 7.05 -13.38 27.25
C PRO A 67 5.78 -13.43 28.12
N GLU A 68 5.84 -13.67 29.43
CA GLU A 68 4.64 -14.11 30.18
C GLU A 68 3.80 -12.98 30.80
N GLU A 69 4.41 -11.95 31.41
CA GLU A 69 3.68 -10.81 31.99
C GLU A 69 3.35 -9.71 30.95
N GLN A 70 4.15 -9.64 29.89
CA GLN A 70 3.93 -8.74 28.77
C GLN A 70 2.72 -9.15 27.95
N THR A 71 2.47 -10.45 27.74
CA THR A 71 1.37 -10.90 26.88
C THR A 71 0.01 -10.51 27.47
N LYS A 72 -0.20 -10.63 28.79
CA LYS A 72 -1.47 -10.23 29.42
C LYS A 72 -1.67 -8.70 29.46
N THR A 73 -0.60 -7.94 29.69
CA THR A 73 -0.67 -6.46 29.77
C THR A 73 -0.79 -5.83 28.37
N LYS A 74 -0.04 -6.37 27.38
CA LYS A 74 -0.14 -5.98 25.96
C LYS A 74 -1.46 -6.43 25.34
N ALA A 75 -2.00 -7.59 25.72
CA ALA A 75 -3.34 -8.01 25.29
C ALA A 75 -4.40 -7.03 25.79
N SER A 76 -4.39 -6.63 27.06
CA SER A 76 -5.37 -5.67 27.59
C SER A 76 -5.40 -4.33 26.84
N GLY A 77 -4.24 -3.88 26.34
CA GLY A 77 -4.07 -2.66 25.54
C GLY A 77 -4.35 -2.82 24.04
N ALA A 78 -4.56 -4.05 23.55
CA ALA A 78 -4.83 -4.31 22.15
C ALA A 78 -6.31 -4.05 21.81
N LEU A 79 -6.53 -3.37 20.68
CA LEU A 79 -7.84 -3.22 20.04
C LEU A 79 -7.78 -3.88 18.67
N THR A 80 -8.52 -4.95 18.47
CA THR A 80 -8.62 -5.61 17.17
C THR A 80 -9.83 -5.06 16.43
N ILE A 81 -9.61 -4.58 15.22
CA ILE A 81 -10.63 -4.05 14.31
C ILE A 81 -10.66 -4.93 13.07
N MET A 82 -11.81 -5.51 12.78
CA MET A 82 -12.10 -6.29 11.60
C MET A 82 -13.01 -5.49 10.66
N LEU A 83 -12.70 -5.52 9.37
CA LEU A 83 -13.49 -4.83 8.36
C LEU A 83 -14.35 -5.86 7.64
N GLY A 84 -15.66 -5.68 7.72
CA GLY A 84 -16.65 -6.52 7.04
C GLY A 84 -17.12 -5.91 5.73
N LYS A 85 -18.23 -6.46 5.24
CA LYS A 85 -18.94 -6.02 4.05
C LYS A 85 -19.74 -4.73 4.32
N ASP A 86 -20.09 -3.99 3.28
CA ASP A 86 -21.00 -2.84 3.34
C ASP A 86 -20.61 -1.75 4.37
N ARG A 87 -19.30 -1.59 4.60
CA ARG A 87 -18.73 -0.66 5.60
C ARG A 87 -19.11 -1.00 7.05
N ASN A 88 -19.38 -2.26 7.35
CA ASN A 88 -19.51 -2.75 8.71
C ASN A 88 -18.12 -2.92 9.34
N VAL A 89 -17.99 -2.50 10.60
CA VAL A 89 -16.75 -2.63 11.36
C VAL A 89 -17.04 -3.48 12.59
N PHE A 90 -16.24 -4.52 12.79
CA PHE A 90 -16.31 -5.36 13.97
C PHE A 90 -15.09 -5.14 14.81
N TYR A 91 -15.22 -5.21 16.14
CA TYR A 91 -14.08 -4.99 17.01
C TYR A 91 -14.23 -5.74 18.32
N TYR A 92 -13.08 -6.02 18.94
CA TYR A 92 -13.00 -6.50 20.30
C TYR A 92 -11.73 -5.95 20.97
N GLU A 93 -11.77 -5.89 22.29
CA GLU A 93 -10.65 -5.46 23.10
C GLU A 93 -9.95 -6.68 23.70
N GLY A 94 -8.62 -6.72 23.58
CA GLY A 94 -7.76 -7.80 24.05
C GLY A 94 -7.95 -9.12 23.34
N GLU A 95 -8.12 -10.20 24.10
CA GLU A 95 -8.34 -11.53 23.54
C GLU A 95 -9.83 -11.77 23.31
N LEU A 96 -10.18 -12.37 22.17
CA LEU A 96 -11.55 -12.77 21.89
C LEU A 96 -11.99 -13.79 22.94
N ALA A 97 -13.08 -13.49 23.65
CA ALA A 97 -13.64 -14.41 24.62
C ALA A 97 -14.17 -15.66 23.89
N PRO A 98 -14.02 -16.87 24.46
CA PRO A 98 -14.53 -18.10 23.85
C PRO A 98 -16.04 -18.05 23.56
N ASP A 99 -16.78 -17.26 24.34
CA ASP A 99 -18.23 -17.08 24.23
C ASP A 99 -18.62 -15.96 23.25
N GLY A 100 -17.66 -15.27 22.62
CA GLY A 100 -17.90 -14.15 21.71
C GLY A 100 -18.51 -12.90 22.36
N SER A 101 -18.60 -12.86 23.69
CA SER A 101 -19.29 -11.79 24.44
C SER A 101 -18.64 -10.40 24.33
N ASN A 102 -17.35 -10.35 23.99
CA ASN A 102 -16.62 -9.10 23.78
C ASN A 102 -16.56 -8.67 22.31
N PHE A 103 -17.15 -9.44 21.39
CA PHE A 103 -17.27 -9.08 19.98
C PHE A 103 -18.40 -8.08 19.79
N LYS A 104 -18.08 -6.92 19.20
CA LYS A 104 -19.03 -5.84 18.98
C LYS A 104 -19.01 -5.41 17.52
N SER A 105 -20.17 -5.04 17.01
CA SER A 105 -20.32 -4.39 15.71
C SER A 105 -20.46 -2.88 15.87
N SER A 106 -19.94 -2.13 14.89
CA SER A 106 -19.99 -0.68 14.81
C SER A 106 -19.84 -0.22 13.36
N ASN A 107 -19.82 1.09 13.18
CA ASN A 107 -19.74 1.78 11.89
C ASN A 107 -18.50 2.67 11.83
N PHE A 108 -18.10 3.09 10.62
CA PHE A 108 -16.98 4.02 10.40
C PHE A 108 -17.07 5.35 11.15
N LYS A 109 -18.27 5.79 11.53
CA LYS A 109 -18.44 7.03 12.30
C LYS A 109 -18.16 6.83 13.79
N GLU A 110 -18.59 5.70 14.32
CA GLU A 110 -18.53 5.38 15.75
C GLU A 110 -17.20 4.75 16.14
N ILE A 111 -16.49 4.10 15.20
CA ILE A 111 -15.19 3.48 15.48
C ILE A 111 -14.16 4.49 15.99
N ARG A 112 -14.27 5.76 15.57
CA ARG A 112 -13.44 6.86 16.08
C ARG A 112 -13.60 7.02 17.59
N ASP A 113 -14.84 7.04 18.08
CA ASP A 113 -15.13 7.22 19.50
C ASP A 113 -14.67 6.00 20.31
N VAL A 114 -14.75 4.80 19.73
CA VAL A 114 -14.22 3.56 20.33
C VAL A 114 -12.69 3.63 20.47
N ILE A 115 -11.98 4.04 19.41
CA ILE A 115 -10.52 4.18 19.43
C ILE A 115 -10.10 5.22 20.47
N LEU A 116 -10.76 6.38 20.49
CA LEU A 116 -10.49 7.45 21.47
C LEU A 116 -10.76 6.98 22.90
N SER A 117 -11.89 6.32 23.13
CA SER A 117 -12.27 5.80 24.44
C SER A 117 -11.25 4.78 24.92
N LYS A 118 -10.79 3.86 24.06
CA LYS A 118 -9.77 2.88 24.44
C LYS A 118 -8.42 3.55 24.70
N LYS A 119 -8.00 4.47 23.84
CA LYS A 119 -6.75 5.23 23.97
C LYS A 119 -6.69 6.06 25.27
N GLN A 120 -7.81 6.60 25.74
CA GLN A 120 -7.86 7.33 27.02
C GLN A 120 -7.76 6.41 28.25
N ARG A 121 -8.15 5.14 28.10
CA ARG A 121 -8.22 4.16 29.19
C ARG A 121 -6.94 3.32 29.31
N THR A 122 -6.15 3.29 28.25
CA THR A 122 -4.91 2.52 28.14
C THR A 122 -3.73 3.48 28.07
N ASN A 123 -2.58 3.09 28.61
CA ASN A 123 -1.36 3.87 28.45
C ASN A 123 -1.00 3.99 26.96
N PRO A 124 -0.53 5.16 26.48
CA PRO A 124 -0.10 5.33 25.09
C PRO A 124 0.97 4.32 24.65
N ASP A 125 1.81 3.87 25.60
CA ASP A 125 2.86 2.89 25.36
C ASP A 125 2.37 1.44 25.31
N ASP A 126 1.15 1.15 25.74
CA ASP A 126 0.58 -0.20 25.70
C ASP A 126 -0.54 -0.33 24.66
N PHE A 127 -1.06 0.81 24.17
CA PHE A 127 -2.13 0.85 23.19
C PHE A 127 -1.64 0.44 21.79
N MET A 128 -2.28 -0.58 21.24
CA MET A 128 -2.00 -1.10 19.91
C MET A 128 -3.30 -1.42 19.18
N VAL A 129 -3.35 -1.13 17.88
CA VAL A 129 -4.50 -1.48 17.03
C VAL A 129 -4.12 -2.57 16.03
N VAL A 130 -4.85 -3.68 16.02
CA VAL A 130 -4.70 -4.73 15.01
C VAL A 130 -5.80 -4.58 13.98
N ILE A 131 -5.44 -4.39 12.72
CA ILE A 131 -6.38 -4.21 11.62
C ILE A 131 -6.41 -5.50 10.82
N LYS A 132 -7.60 -6.12 10.76
CA LYS A 132 -7.86 -7.38 10.04
C LYS A 132 -8.91 -7.17 8.96
N PRO A 133 -8.52 -6.84 7.72
CA PRO A 133 -9.48 -6.75 6.62
C PRO A 133 -10.05 -8.15 6.31
N SER A 134 -11.36 -8.25 6.11
CA SER A 134 -11.96 -9.45 5.50
C SER A 134 -11.85 -9.40 3.98
N ASP A 135 -12.01 -10.55 3.33
CA ASP A 135 -12.04 -10.66 1.86
C ASP A 135 -13.18 -9.84 1.23
N GLU A 136 -14.22 -9.51 2.02
CA GLU A 136 -15.41 -8.78 1.57
C GLU A 136 -15.30 -7.27 1.83
N SER A 137 -14.25 -6.83 2.52
CA SER A 137 -13.99 -5.41 2.75
C SER A 137 -13.36 -4.73 1.53
N THR A 138 -13.73 -3.47 1.26
CA THR A 138 -13.15 -2.73 0.14
C THR A 138 -11.81 -2.09 0.52
N TYR A 139 -10.92 -1.89 -0.45
CA TYR A 139 -9.66 -1.18 -0.22
C TYR A 139 -9.89 0.24 0.32
N LYS A 140 -10.99 0.89 -0.09
CA LYS A 140 -11.39 2.20 0.42
C LYS A 140 -11.64 2.15 1.93
N ASP A 141 -12.33 1.13 2.40
CA ASP A 141 -12.64 0.96 3.82
C ASP A 141 -11.38 0.75 4.66
N PHE A 142 -10.40 0.02 4.13
CA PHE A 142 -9.09 -0.12 4.75
C PHE A 142 -8.33 1.20 4.85
N VAL A 143 -8.26 1.97 3.76
CA VAL A 143 -7.61 3.29 3.75
C VAL A 143 -8.30 4.27 4.71
N ASP A 144 -9.64 4.27 4.74
CA ASP A 144 -10.40 5.11 5.67
C ASP A 144 -10.02 4.81 7.13
N ILE A 145 -9.82 3.54 7.51
CA ILE A 145 -9.36 3.18 8.87
C ILE A 145 -7.92 3.63 9.14
N LEU A 146 -7.02 3.50 8.16
CA LEU A 146 -5.65 3.99 8.32
C LEU A 146 -5.60 5.51 8.52
N ASP A 147 -6.47 6.24 7.83
CA ASP A 147 -6.62 7.68 8.05
C ASP A 147 -7.14 7.97 9.46
N GLU A 148 -8.09 7.19 9.99
CA GLU A 148 -8.52 7.31 11.38
C GLU A 148 -7.38 7.01 12.38
N MET A 149 -6.50 6.04 12.09
CA MET A 149 -5.31 5.80 12.93
C MET A 149 -4.39 7.00 12.97
N LYS A 150 -4.17 7.64 11.82
CA LYS A 150 -3.32 8.83 11.70
C LYS A 150 -3.93 10.04 12.38
N ILE A 151 -5.24 10.26 12.23
CA ILE A 151 -5.98 11.36 12.88
C ILE A 151 -5.92 11.21 14.40
N ASN A 152 -6.10 9.99 14.92
CA ASN A 152 -6.09 9.71 16.34
C ASN A 152 -4.67 9.55 16.92
N VAL A 153 -3.61 9.75 16.12
CA VAL A 153 -2.20 9.60 16.50
C VAL A 153 -1.97 8.24 17.18
N VAL A 154 -2.35 7.18 16.47
CA VAL A 154 -2.10 5.79 16.87
C VAL A 154 -0.82 5.34 16.19
N ASP A 155 0.27 5.35 16.95
CA ASP A 155 1.58 5.06 16.38
C ASP A 155 1.82 3.56 16.17
N ARG A 156 1.11 2.69 16.90
CA ARG A 156 1.34 1.24 16.91
C ARG A 156 0.14 0.50 16.34
N TYR A 157 0.30 0.01 15.12
CA TYR A 157 -0.72 -0.80 14.49
C TYR A 157 -0.10 -1.92 13.64
N ALA A 158 -0.80 -3.04 13.58
CA ALA A 158 -0.39 -4.23 12.83
C ALA A 158 -1.49 -4.63 11.85
N LEU A 159 -1.09 -5.03 10.66
CA LEU A 159 -1.98 -5.64 9.68
C LEU A 159 -1.82 -7.16 9.78
N VAL A 160 -2.94 -7.86 9.98
CA VAL A 160 -2.97 -9.31 10.13
C VAL A 160 -4.17 -9.84 9.35
N ASP A 161 -4.04 -11.01 8.76
CA ASP A 161 -5.16 -11.65 8.08
C ASP A 161 -6.23 -12.11 9.09
N ILE A 162 -7.49 -12.07 8.67
CA ILE A 162 -8.60 -12.55 9.51
C ILE A 162 -8.53 -14.07 9.68
N SER A 163 -8.70 -14.56 10.91
CA SER A 163 -8.75 -16.01 11.15
C SER A 163 -10.12 -16.58 10.78
N GLU A 164 -10.20 -17.88 10.47
CA GLU A 164 -11.47 -18.52 10.08
C GLU A 164 -12.56 -18.40 11.15
N ALA A 165 -12.19 -18.48 12.44
CA ALA A 165 -13.14 -18.35 13.55
C ALA A 165 -13.72 -16.92 13.65
N GLU A 166 -12.88 -15.90 13.44
CA GLU A 166 -13.33 -14.50 13.42
C GLU A 166 -14.18 -14.20 12.19
N ASN A 167 -13.82 -14.75 11.03
CA ASN A 167 -14.57 -14.59 9.80
C ASN A 167 -15.99 -15.21 9.92
N GLN A 168 -16.12 -16.34 10.63
CA GLN A 168 -17.43 -16.93 10.93
C GLN A 168 -18.28 -16.02 11.81
N LEU A 169 -17.70 -15.33 12.79
CA LEU A 169 -18.44 -14.39 13.65
C LEU A 169 -18.87 -13.13 12.90
N VAL A 170 -18.00 -12.59 12.05
CA VAL A 170 -18.32 -11.48 11.15
C VAL A 170 -19.51 -11.86 10.26
N ARG A 171 -19.43 -12.99 9.55
CA ARG A 171 -20.51 -13.48 8.68
C ARG A 171 -21.80 -13.80 9.43
N ALA A 172 -21.70 -14.43 10.59
CA ALA A 172 -22.86 -14.70 11.45
C ALA A 172 -23.57 -13.41 11.90
N THR A 173 -22.81 -12.34 12.13
CA THR A 173 -23.35 -11.04 12.53
C THR A 173 -23.90 -10.26 11.32
N GLU A 174 -23.32 -10.45 10.14
CA GLU A 174 -23.80 -9.88 8.86
C GLU A 174 -25.02 -10.62 8.29
N GLY A 175 -25.45 -11.71 8.92
CA GLY A 175 -26.63 -12.49 8.50
C GLY A 175 -26.38 -13.37 7.28
N GLU A 176 -25.12 -13.53 6.86
CA GLU A 176 -24.75 -14.43 5.78
C GLU A 176 -24.45 -15.81 6.41
N ALA A 177 -25.27 -16.80 6.05
CA ALA A 177 -25.10 -18.18 6.50
C ALA A 177 -23.66 -18.65 6.27
N PRO A 178 -23.09 -19.51 7.14
CA PRO A 178 -21.70 -19.91 7.03
C PRO A 178 -21.46 -20.51 5.64
N ALA A 179 -20.55 -19.89 4.89
CA ALA A 179 -20.11 -20.43 3.61
C ALA A 179 -19.60 -21.85 3.87
N THR A 180 -20.35 -22.84 3.39
CA THR A 180 -19.91 -24.23 3.37
C THR A 180 -18.62 -24.31 2.59
N THR A 181 -17.50 -24.48 3.31
CA THR A 181 -16.23 -24.90 2.70
C THR A 181 -16.49 -26.15 1.86
N PRO A 182 -16.12 -26.19 0.57
CA PRO A 182 -16.12 -27.45 -0.16
C PRO A 182 -15.09 -28.34 0.52
N ALA A 183 -15.55 -29.46 1.07
CA ALA A 183 -14.69 -30.49 1.63
C ALA A 183 -13.60 -30.85 0.61
N ALA A 184 -12.34 -30.57 0.96
CA ALA A 184 -11.19 -31.03 0.21
C ALA A 184 -11.21 -32.57 0.25
N GLY A 185 -11.60 -33.16 -0.89
CA GLY A 185 -11.63 -34.60 -1.08
C GLY A 185 -10.22 -35.15 -1.27
N LYS A 186 -9.91 -36.14 -0.41
CA LYS A 186 -8.95 -37.25 -0.55
C LYS A 186 -7.56 -36.98 -1.12
#